data_AF-A0A673VF46-F1
#
_entry.id   AF-A0A673VF46-F1
#
_cell.length_a   1.000
_cell.length_b   1.000
_cell.length_c   1.000
_cell.angle_alpha   90.00
_cell.angle_beta   90.00
_cell.angle_gamma   90.00
#
_symmetry.space_group_name_H-M   'P 1'
#
loop_
_entity.id
_entity.type
_entity.pdbx_description
1 polymer ?
#
loop_
_entity_poly.entity_id
_entity_poly.type
_entity_poly.pdbx_seq_one_letter_code
_entity_poly.pdbx_strand_id
1 'polypeptide(L)'
;MGVLSAERTRWEEPGKKLYSVEATSYALLALLVLKDFDSVRPVVSWLNEQRYYGGGYGSTQATFMVFQALAQYQKDVPDHKDLNLDISIDLPSRSSAIKHTILWESASLQRSAETKKNEDFVVTAQGKGQGTLSVVTTYHAKLKAKQTCKKFDLRVAIRRAPEDVKRPQDALNTMILDICTRYLGDKDATMSILDISMMTGFSPDTGDLDMLSNGIDRYISKYELNKAFSQKNTLIIYLDKISHENEDCLTFKVHQYFNVGLIQPGSVKVYSYYNLDENCIQFYHPDKEDGLLSKLCHRDMCRCAEAQGWGTLDKALYKTRLLRKEPSDDFDDYIMVIEQVIKSGSDEVQAGQERRFISHIKCREALRLQEGKHYLIWGISTNLWGEKPNISYIIGKDTWVELWPELDECQDEENEKQCQELADFTENMVVFGCPN
;
A
#
# COMPACT_ATOMS: atom_id res chain seq x y z
N MET A 1 8.19 -34.69 9.11
CA MET A 1 7.20 -35.09 10.13
C MET A 1 7.20 -34.02 11.20
N GLY A 2 6.07 -33.35 11.43
CA GLY A 2 5.95 -32.31 12.47
C GLY A 2 6.06 -32.90 13.88
N VAL A 3 6.50 -32.08 14.84
CA VAL A 3 6.65 -32.49 16.24
C VAL A 3 5.34 -32.17 16.97
N LEU A 4 4.87 -33.09 17.82
CA LEU A 4 3.72 -32.85 18.69
C LEU A 4 4.07 -31.72 19.67
N SER A 5 3.20 -30.70 19.75
CA SER A 5 3.40 -29.58 20.67
C SER A 5 3.44 -30.06 22.13
N ALA A 6 4.14 -29.30 22.98
CA ALA A 6 4.23 -29.59 24.41
C ALA A 6 2.83 -29.65 25.09
N GLU A 7 1.87 -28.90 24.53
CA GLU A 7 0.48 -28.83 24.98
C GLU A 7 -0.41 -29.95 24.39
N ARG A 8 0.15 -30.83 23.55
CA ARG A 8 -0.54 -31.93 22.86
C ARG A 8 -1.75 -31.49 22.01
N THR A 9 -1.71 -30.27 21.50
CA THR A 9 -2.82 -29.65 20.76
C THR A 9 -2.61 -29.62 19.25
N ARG A 10 -1.36 -29.76 18.77
CA ARG A 10 -1.02 -29.59 17.36
C ARG A 10 0.27 -30.30 16.98
N TRP A 11 0.45 -30.53 15.68
CA TRP A 11 1.71 -30.98 15.09
C TRP A 11 2.28 -29.83 14.27
N GLU A 12 3.39 -29.26 14.73
CA GLU A 12 3.94 -28.04 14.13
C GLU A 12 5.38 -28.18 13.68
N GLU A 13 5.74 -27.32 12.72
CA GLU A 13 7.11 -27.08 12.29
C GLU A 13 7.38 -25.56 12.34
N PRO A 14 8.45 -25.09 13.00
CA PRO A 14 8.74 -23.67 13.16
C PRO A 14 8.77 -22.91 11.82
N GLY A 15 8.05 -21.78 11.75
CA GLY A 15 8.01 -20.92 10.56
C GLY A 15 7.10 -21.42 9.43
N LYS A 16 6.46 -22.59 9.58
CA LYS A 16 5.63 -23.23 8.55
C LYS A 16 4.18 -23.37 9.00
N LYS A 17 3.47 -22.24 9.10
CA LYS A 17 2.10 -22.21 9.63
C LYS A 17 1.11 -23.06 8.84
N LEU A 18 1.04 -22.85 7.52
CA LEU A 18 0.07 -23.56 6.66
C LEU A 18 0.33 -25.07 6.60
N TYR A 19 1.59 -25.49 6.57
CA TYR A 19 1.94 -26.91 6.67
C TYR A 19 1.63 -27.51 8.04
N SER A 20 1.78 -26.74 9.13
CA SER A 20 1.40 -27.20 10.48
C SER A 20 -0.12 -27.40 10.60
N VAL A 21 -0.91 -26.53 9.95
CA VAL A 21 -2.37 -26.66 9.85
C VAL A 21 -2.75 -27.94 9.09
N GLU A 22 -2.11 -28.20 7.96
CA GLU A 22 -2.31 -29.43 7.17
C GLU A 22 -1.92 -30.69 7.97
N ALA A 23 -0.73 -30.71 8.56
CA ALA A 23 -0.24 -31.84 9.35
C ALA A 23 -1.15 -32.14 10.55
N THR A 24 -1.61 -31.11 11.24
CA THR A 24 -2.55 -31.25 12.37
C THR A 24 -3.92 -31.75 11.91
N SER A 25 -4.37 -31.39 10.71
CA SER A 25 -5.61 -31.90 10.12
C SER A 25 -5.52 -33.40 9.82
N TYR A 26 -4.39 -33.87 9.29
CA TYR A 26 -4.14 -35.31 9.13
C TYR A 26 -4.10 -36.04 10.48
N ALA A 27 -3.46 -35.45 11.49
CA ALA A 27 -3.42 -36.03 12.84
C ALA A 27 -4.82 -36.14 13.46
N LEU A 28 -5.67 -35.12 13.28
CA LEU A 28 -7.07 -35.18 13.70
C LEU A 28 -7.82 -36.33 13.01
N LEU A 29 -7.70 -36.46 11.69
CA LEU A 29 -8.32 -37.58 10.96
C LEU A 29 -7.81 -38.94 11.46
N ALA A 30 -6.52 -39.07 11.77
CA ALA A 30 -5.96 -40.30 12.32
C ALA A 30 -6.52 -40.63 13.71
N LEU A 31 -6.64 -39.64 14.60
CA LEU A 31 -7.24 -39.81 15.92
C LEU A 31 -8.72 -40.24 15.83
N LEU A 32 -9.48 -39.68 14.89
CA LEU A 32 -10.87 -40.06 14.63
C LEU A 32 -10.98 -41.50 14.13
N VAL A 33 -10.09 -41.94 13.24
CA VAL A 33 -10.03 -43.33 12.77
C VAL A 33 -9.69 -44.30 13.91
N LEU A 34 -8.78 -43.89 14.81
CA LEU A 34 -8.41 -44.65 16.01
C LEU A 34 -9.50 -44.58 17.10
N LYS A 35 -10.54 -43.78 16.91
CA LYS A 35 -11.63 -43.52 17.87
C LYS A 35 -11.14 -42.98 19.22
N ASP A 36 -10.01 -42.26 19.21
CA ASP A 36 -9.49 -41.57 20.38
C ASP A 36 -10.18 -40.19 20.52
N PHE A 37 -11.44 -40.20 20.95
CA PHE A 37 -12.24 -38.98 21.02
C PHE A 37 -11.83 -38.05 22.18
N ASP A 38 -11.17 -38.58 23.21
CA ASP A 38 -10.73 -37.82 24.38
C ASP A 38 -9.61 -36.83 24.00
N SER A 39 -8.70 -37.25 23.12
CA SER A 39 -7.58 -36.43 22.66
C SER A 39 -7.93 -35.42 21.55
N VAL A 40 -9.13 -35.51 20.97
CA VAL A 40 -9.49 -34.76 19.75
C VAL A 40 -9.92 -33.32 20.03
N ARG A 41 -10.58 -33.06 21.17
CA ARG A 41 -11.15 -31.73 21.47
C ARG A 41 -10.12 -30.59 21.44
N PRO A 42 -8.93 -30.72 22.07
CA PRO A 42 -7.91 -29.66 22.01
C PRO A 42 -7.41 -29.39 20.59
N VAL A 43 -7.29 -30.44 19.77
CA VAL A 43 -6.85 -30.34 18.37
C VAL A 43 -7.87 -29.59 17.52
N VAL A 44 -9.15 -29.88 17.70
CA VAL A 44 -10.25 -29.21 17.01
C VAL A 44 -10.34 -27.73 17.40
N SER A 45 -10.17 -27.40 18.68
CA SER A 45 -10.15 -26.01 19.13
C SER A 45 -9.03 -25.24 18.46
N TRP A 46 -7.82 -25.79 18.46
CA TRP A 46 -6.67 -25.15 17.85
C TRP A 46 -6.88 -24.94 16.35
N LEU A 47 -7.34 -25.95 15.60
CA LEU A 47 -7.61 -25.83 14.16
C LEU A 47 -8.63 -24.73 13.83
N ASN A 48 -9.69 -24.59 14.64
CA ASN A 48 -10.69 -23.53 14.44
C ASN A 48 -10.12 -22.12 14.61
N GLU A 49 -9.07 -21.96 15.41
CA GLU A 49 -8.40 -20.68 15.66
C GLU A 49 -7.41 -20.26 14.56
N GLN A 50 -6.96 -21.19 13.69
CA GLN A 50 -5.90 -20.92 12.70
C GLN A 50 -6.36 -20.18 11.43
N ARG A 51 -7.42 -19.38 11.50
CA ARG A 51 -8.04 -18.68 10.36
C ARG A 51 -7.36 -17.34 10.03
N TYR A 52 -6.04 -17.38 9.82
CA TYR A 52 -5.18 -16.18 9.74
C TYR A 52 -5.38 -15.31 8.50
N TYR A 53 -5.85 -15.86 7.37
CA TYR A 53 -5.88 -15.15 6.09
C TYR A 53 -7.29 -14.66 5.78
N GLY A 54 -7.64 -13.48 6.29
CA GLY A 54 -8.95 -12.87 6.06
C GLY A 54 -10.12 -13.68 6.63
N GLY A 55 -9.88 -14.45 7.70
CA GLY A 55 -10.87 -15.37 8.27
C GLY A 55 -10.90 -16.76 7.63
N GLY A 56 -9.97 -17.07 6.71
CA GLY A 56 -9.75 -18.40 6.14
C GLY A 56 -8.33 -18.96 6.39
N TYR A 57 -8.06 -20.15 5.84
CA TYR A 57 -6.79 -20.88 6.03
C TYR A 57 -5.73 -20.59 4.95
N GLY A 58 -5.96 -19.66 4.03
CA GLY A 58 -4.92 -19.09 3.15
C GLY A 58 -4.51 -19.90 1.92
N SER A 59 -4.45 -21.24 1.97
CA SER A 59 -4.14 -22.07 0.79
C SER A 59 -5.17 -23.16 0.55
N THR A 60 -5.24 -23.67 -0.68
CA THR A 60 -6.21 -24.69 -1.08
C THR A 60 -6.05 -25.99 -0.29
N GLN A 61 -4.82 -26.48 -0.13
CA GLN A 61 -4.56 -27.74 0.61
C GLN A 61 -4.90 -27.61 2.09
N ALA A 62 -4.40 -26.56 2.76
CA ALA A 62 -4.72 -26.34 4.17
C ALA A 62 -6.23 -26.16 4.38
N THR A 63 -6.89 -25.39 3.51
CA THR A 63 -8.34 -25.17 3.59
C THR A 63 -9.12 -26.47 3.40
N PHE A 64 -8.78 -27.27 2.38
CA PHE A 64 -9.45 -28.54 2.10
C PHE A 64 -9.27 -29.54 3.26
N MET A 65 -8.03 -29.73 3.72
CA MET A 65 -7.71 -30.70 4.76
C MET A 65 -8.36 -30.34 6.09
N VAL A 66 -8.36 -29.06 6.48
CA VAL A 66 -9.02 -28.61 7.72
C VAL A 66 -10.52 -28.83 7.64
N PHE A 67 -11.17 -28.44 6.53
CA PHE A 67 -12.61 -28.64 6.39
C PHE A 67 -13.00 -30.12 6.38
N GLN A 68 -12.22 -30.97 5.72
CA GLN A 68 -12.45 -32.41 5.75
C GLN A 68 -12.34 -32.97 7.18
N ALA A 69 -11.29 -32.60 7.92
CA ALA A 69 -11.06 -33.08 9.27
C ALA A 69 -12.15 -32.60 10.26
N LEU A 70 -12.53 -31.32 10.20
CA LEU A 70 -13.59 -30.75 11.04
C LEU A 70 -14.97 -31.31 10.70
N ALA A 71 -15.27 -31.55 9.41
CA ALA A 71 -16.52 -32.17 9.00
C ALA A 71 -16.61 -33.62 9.49
N GLN A 72 -15.51 -34.38 9.39
CA GLN A 72 -15.46 -35.75 9.89
C GLN A 72 -15.60 -35.79 11.42
N TYR A 73 -14.98 -34.86 12.15
CA TYR A 73 -15.18 -34.72 13.60
C TYR A 73 -16.64 -34.51 13.97
N GLN A 74 -17.35 -33.59 13.30
CA GLN A 74 -18.76 -33.32 13.57
C GLN A 74 -19.66 -34.52 13.24
N LYS A 75 -19.26 -35.36 12.27
CA LYS A 75 -19.96 -36.59 11.90
C LYS A 75 -19.78 -37.70 12.94
N ASP A 76 -18.56 -37.87 13.45
CA ASP A 76 -18.20 -38.98 14.35
C ASP A 76 -18.40 -38.65 15.83
N VAL A 77 -18.33 -37.37 16.21
CA VAL A 77 -18.55 -36.85 17.58
C VAL A 77 -19.66 -35.81 17.57
N PRO A 78 -20.92 -36.24 17.47
CA PRO A 78 -21.98 -35.32 17.12
C PRO A 78 -22.57 -34.70 18.42
N ASP A 79 -22.26 -33.43 18.70
CA ASP A 79 -22.67 -32.65 19.91
C ASP A 79 -23.95 -31.78 19.68
N HIS A 80 -24.85 -32.23 18.80
CA HIS A 80 -25.84 -31.40 18.07
C HIS A 80 -27.12 -31.03 18.82
N LYS A 81 -27.39 -31.57 20.02
CA LYS A 81 -28.69 -31.35 20.70
C LYS A 81 -28.70 -30.18 21.71
N ASP A 82 -27.53 -29.71 22.13
CA ASP A 82 -27.40 -28.71 23.19
C ASP A 82 -26.96 -27.31 22.70
N LEU A 83 -26.90 -27.07 21.38
CA LEU A 83 -26.47 -25.78 20.83
C LEU A 83 -27.54 -24.69 21.06
N ASN A 84 -27.26 -23.84 22.04
CA ASN A 84 -28.01 -22.65 22.39
C ASN A 84 -27.04 -21.57 22.89
N LEU A 85 -26.56 -20.74 21.97
CA LEU A 85 -25.62 -19.65 22.26
C LEU A 85 -26.28 -18.30 22.06
N ASP A 86 -26.32 -17.48 23.12
CA ASP A 86 -26.65 -16.07 23.06
C ASP A 86 -25.37 -15.24 23.02
N ILE A 87 -25.19 -14.50 21.93
CA ILE A 87 -24.01 -13.68 21.66
C ILE A 87 -24.45 -12.21 21.66
N SER A 88 -23.73 -11.39 22.43
CA SER A 88 -23.90 -9.94 22.50
C SER A 88 -22.59 -9.25 22.14
N ILE A 89 -22.62 -8.42 21.10
CA ILE A 89 -21.48 -7.63 20.61
C ILE A 89 -21.71 -6.18 21.00
N ASP A 90 -20.83 -5.64 21.85
CA ASP A 90 -20.91 -4.28 22.35
C ASP A 90 -19.84 -3.41 21.68
N LEU A 91 -20.27 -2.50 20.81
CA LEU A 91 -19.43 -1.61 20.02
C LEU A 91 -19.53 -0.19 20.59
N PRO A 92 -18.42 0.46 21.01
CA PRO A 92 -18.44 1.82 21.56
C PRO A 92 -19.09 2.87 20.64
N SER A 93 -19.01 2.67 19.32
CA SER A 93 -19.63 3.56 18.34
C SER A 93 -21.14 3.40 18.17
N ARG A 94 -21.76 2.37 18.75
CA ARG A 94 -23.21 2.13 18.69
C ARG A 94 -23.83 2.33 20.07
N SER A 95 -25.06 2.85 20.08
CA SER A 95 -25.82 3.06 21.32
C SER A 95 -26.42 1.78 21.91
N SER A 96 -26.51 0.70 21.12
CA SER A 96 -27.07 -0.57 21.55
C SER A 96 -26.21 -1.75 21.10
N ALA A 97 -26.10 -2.74 21.99
CA ALA A 97 -25.40 -3.99 21.70
C ALA A 97 -26.16 -4.81 20.64
N ILE A 98 -25.41 -5.42 19.73
CA ILE A 98 -25.94 -6.32 18.70
C ILE A 98 -26.08 -7.71 19.32
N LYS A 99 -27.30 -8.25 19.33
CA LYS A 99 -27.59 -9.56 19.92
C LYS A 99 -27.94 -10.58 18.85
N HIS A 100 -27.36 -11.76 18.97
CA HIS A 100 -27.63 -12.91 18.11
C HIS A 100 -27.83 -14.15 18.96
N THR A 101 -28.86 -14.93 18.63
CA THR A 101 -29.07 -16.26 19.20
C THR A 101 -28.76 -17.30 18.13
N ILE A 102 -27.91 -18.25 18.46
CA ILE A 102 -27.52 -19.38 17.62
C ILE A 102 -28.08 -20.65 18.25
N LEU A 103 -29.13 -21.15 17.62
CA LEU A 103 -29.72 -22.46 17.89
C LEU A 103 -29.27 -23.46 16.84
N TRP A 104 -29.36 -24.76 17.14
CA TRP A 104 -29.11 -25.84 16.18
C TRP A 104 -29.78 -25.63 14.81
N GLU A 105 -31.06 -25.24 14.80
CA GLU A 105 -31.83 -24.97 13.58
C GLU A 105 -31.24 -23.86 12.71
N SER A 106 -30.50 -22.94 13.33
CA SER A 106 -29.91 -21.75 12.69
C SER A 106 -28.38 -21.79 12.63
N ALA A 107 -27.78 -22.94 12.99
CA ALA A 107 -26.33 -23.10 13.13
C ALA A 107 -25.57 -22.96 11.80
N SER A 108 -26.23 -23.30 10.69
CA SER A 108 -25.69 -23.14 9.34
C SER A 108 -25.75 -21.69 8.83
N LEU A 109 -26.52 -20.82 9.48
CA LEU A 109 -26.68 -19.43 9.04
C LEU A 109 -25.57 -18.56 9.64
N GLN A 110 -24.70 -18.03 8.77
CA GLN A 110 -23.65 -17.10 9.19
C GLN A 110 -24.27 -15.78 9.67
N ARG A 111 -23.84 -15.29 10.84
CA ARG A 111 -24.18 -13.95 11.34
C ARG A 111 -22.99 -13.01 11.11
N SER A 112 -23.22 -11.85 10.51
CA SER A 112 -22.20 -10.83 10.28
C SER A 112 -22.69 -9.46 10.76
N ALA A 113 -21.74 -8.64 11.20
CA ALA A 113 -21.95 -7.25 11.57
C ALA A 113 -20.77 -6.43 11.05
N GLU A 114 -21.05 -5.26 10.48
CA GLU A 114 -20.04 -4.37 9.92
C GLU A 114 -20.01 -3.03 10.66
N THR A 115 -18.80 -2.47 10.77
CA THR A 115 -18.54 -1.13 11.28
C THR A 115 -17.48 -0.45 10.43
N LYS A 116 -17.60 0.88 10.28
CA LYS A 116 -16.62 1.71 9.57
C LYS A 116 -15.48 2.21 10.47
N LYS A 117 -15.58 1.98 11.78
CA LYS A 117 -14.58 2.40 12.77
C LYS A 117 -13.75 1.20 13.21
N ASN A 118 -12.44 1.38 13.28
CA ASN A 118 -11.52 0.41 13.84
C ASN A 118 -11.33 0.72 15.34
N GLU A 119 -12.15 0.09 16.17
CA GLU A 119 -12.19 0.28 17.62
C GLU A 119 -12.25 -1.07 18.33
N ASP A 120 -11.71 -1.13 19.54
CA ASP A 120 -11.83 -2.31 20.39
C ASP A 120 -13.29 -2.46 20.86
N PHE A 121 -13.77 -3.69 20.94
CA PHE A 121 -15.14 -4.01 21.30
C PHE A 121 -15.21 -5.28 22.15
N VAL A 122 -16.32 -5.47 22.86
CA VAL A 122 -16.49 -6.62 23.77
C VAL A 122 -17.54 -7.57 23.20
N VAL A 123 -17.23 -8.87 23.25
CA VAL A 123 -18.18 -9.93 22.90
C VAL A 123 -18.47 -10.77 24.12
N THR A 124 -19.75 -10.87 24.47
CA THR A 124 -20.24 -11.74 25.54
C THR A 124 -21.01 -12.90 24.93
N ALA A 125 -20.59 -14.13 25.22
CA ALA A 125 -21.29 -15.34 24.80
C ALA A 125 -21.80 -16.09 26.04
N GLN A 126 -23.08 -16.49 26.02
CA GLN A 126 -23.75 -17.21 27.11
C GLN A 126 -24.52 -18.40 26.55
N GLY A 127 -24.66 -19.45 27.36
CA GLY A 127 -25.41 -20.66 26.99
C GLY A 127 -24.52 -21.87 26.72
N LYS A 128 -25.02 -22.82 25.94
CA LYS A 128 -24.36 -24.10 25.65
C LYS A 128 -24.02 -24.23 24.18
N GLY A 129 -22.86 -24.79 23.90
CA GLY A 129 -22.37 -25.05 22.54
C GLY A 129 -21.04 -24.38 22.26
N GLN A 130 -20.56 -24.56 21.04
CA GLN A 130 -19.29 -24.02 20.58
C GLN A 130 -19.50 -23.27 19.27
N GLY A 131 -18.77 -22.18 19.09
CA GLY A 131 -18.79 -21.36 17.89
C GLY A 131 -17.44 -20.72 17.63
N THR A 132 -17.33 -20.04 16.49
CA THR A 132 -16.12 -19.31 16.12
C THR A 132 -16.50 -17.88 15.76
N LEU A 133 -15.80 -16.91 16.36
CA LEU A 133 -15.89 -15.50 16.00
C LEU A 133 -14.65 -15.14 15.18
N SER A 134 -14.85 -14.50 14.04
CA SER A 134 -13.77 -13.95 13.21
C SER A 134 -13.96 -12.45 13.02
N VAL A 135 -12.92 -11.68 13.33
CA VAL A 135 -12.88 -10.22 13.15
C VAL A 135 -11.90 -9.90 12.05
N VAL A 136 -12.37 -9.26 10.98
CA VAL A 136 -11.55 -8.92 9.82
C VAL A 136 -11.68 -7.44 9.54
N THR A 137 -10.58 -6.68 9.71
CA THR A 137 -10.52 -5.26 9.38
C THR A 137 -9.91 -5.09 8.00
N THR A 138 -10.69 -4.58 7.05
CA THR A 138 -10.21 -4.24 5.70
C THR A 138 -9.91 -2.74 5.62
N TYR A 139 -8.71 -2.39 5.18
CA TYR A 139 -8.30 -0.99 5.03
C TYR A 139 -7.23 -0.85 3.93
N HIS A 140 -7.07 0.37 3.42
CA HIS A 140 -5.97 0.70 2.54
C HIS A 140 -4.71 1.01 3.35
N ALA A 141 -3.78 0.07 3.38
CA ALA A 141 -2.50 0.25 4.06
C ALA A 141 -1.54 1.08 3.20
N LYS A 142 -0.80 2.01 3.84
CA LYS A 142 0.37 2.64 3.23
C LYS A 142 1.55 1.68 3.32
N LEU A 143 2.30 1.52 2.23
CA LEU A 143 3.45 0.61 2.19
C LEU A 143 4.64 1.20 2.96
N LYS A 144 5.33 0.36 3.73
CA LYS A 144 6.64 0.69 4.28
C LYS A 144 7.66 0.59 3.14
N ALA A 145 8.46 1.64 2.93
CA ALA A 145 9.38 1.76 1.79
C ALA A 145 10.43 0.64 1.68
N LYS A 146 10.65 -0.13 2.76
CA LYS A 146 11.47 -1.35 2.77
C LYS A 146 10.66 -2.48 3.40
N GLN A 147 9.79 -3.11 2.61
CA GLN A 147 9.20 -4.38 3.04
C GLN A 147 10.28 -5.45 2.88
N THR A 148 10.77 -6.00 3.98
CA THR A 148 11.79 -7.05 3.95
C THR A 148 11.22 -8.30 3.31
N CYS A 149 11.62 -8.56 2.07
CA CYS A 149 11.40 -9.83 1.40
C CYS A 149 12.20 -10.92 2.12
N LYS A 150 11.49 -11.87 2.73
CA LYS A 150 12.12 -12.83 3.67
C LYS A 150 12.70 -14.06 2.97
N LYS A 151 12.05 -14.53 1.92
CA LYS A 151 12.32 -15.83 1.28
C LYS A 151 12.43 -15.76 -0.23
N PHE A 152 12.15 -14.61 -0.81
CA PHE A 152 12.29 -14.35 -2.24
C PHE A 152 13.16 -13.12 -2.43
N ASP A 153 14.05 -13.21 -3.39
CA ASP A 153 14.72 -12.07 -4.00
C ASP A 153 13.92 -11.72 -5.26
N LEU A 154 13.38 -10.52 -5.34
CA LEU A 154 12.52 -10.09 -6.44
C LEU A 154 13.04 -8.76 -6.97
N ARG A 155 13.31 -8.75 -8.28
CA ARG A 155 13.73 -7.59 -9.03
C ARG A 155 12.74 -7.34 -10.17
N VAL A 156 12.27 -6.10 -10.26
CA VAL A 156 11.32 -5.68 -11.29
C VAL A 156 11.88 -4.44 -11.95
N ALA A 157 12.00 -4.48 -13.28
CA ALA A 157 12.41 -3.35 -14.07
C ALA A 157 11.43 -3.14 -15.22
N ILE A 158 11.15 -1.89 -15.53
CA ILE A 158 10.36 -1.52 -16.71
C ILE A 158 11.18 -0.59 -17.57
N ARG A 159 11.19 -0.83 -18.88
CA ARG A 159 11.94 -0.02 -19.85
C ARG A 159 11.12 0.24 -21.10
N ARG A 160 11.42 1.33 -21.79
CA ARG A 160 10.77 1.64 -23.08
C ARG A 160 11.19 0.58 -24.11
N ALA A 161 10.23 0.13 -24.90
CA ALA A 161 10.54 -0.75 -26.01
C ALA A 161 11.28 0.03 -27.10
N PRO A 162 12.25 -0.58 -27.80
CA PRO A 162 12.84 -0.02 -29.02
C PRO A 162 11.78 0.34 -30.08
N GLU A 163 12.06 1.32 -30.95
CA GLU A 163 11.08 1.84 -31.93
C GLU A 163 10.66 0.81 -32.99
N ASP A 164 11.49 -0.20 -33.24
CA ASP A 164 11.24 -1.28 -34.20
C ASP A 164 10.28 -2.37 -33.68
N VAL A 165 9.89 -2.31 -32.41
CA VAL A 165 9.01 -3.29 -31.79
C VAL A 165 7.58 -3.14 -32.31
N LYS A 166 7.02 -4.25 -32.79
CA LYS A 166 5.61 -4.34 -33.20
C LYS A 166 4.69 -3.87 -32.08
N ARG A 167 3.88 -2.87 -32.38
CA ARG A 167 2.88 -2.28 -31.47
C ARG A 167 1.48 -2.49 -32.06
N PRO A 168 0.48 -2.87 -31.25
CA PRO A 168 -0.93 -2.86 -31.67
C PRO A 168 -1.36 -1.48 -32.18
N GLN A 169 -2.23 -1.42 -33.19
CA GLN A 169 -2.66 -0.14 -33.77
C GLN A 169 -3.33 0.79 -32.75
N ASP A 170 -4.08 0.22 -31.81
CA ASP A 170 -4.80 0.97 -30.77
C ASP A 170 -3.93 1.36 -29.56
N ALA A 171 -2.68 0.88 -29.50
CA ALA A 171 -1.78 1.19 -28.40
C ALA A 171 -1.01 2.49 -28.66
N LEU A 172 -1.03 3.39 -27.69
CA LEU A 172 -0.33 4.67 -27.69
C LEU A 172 1.17 4.50 -27.46
N ASN A 173 1.58 3.52 -26.65
CA ASN A 173 2.98 3.27 -26.31
C ASN A 173 3.22 1.79 -25.95
N THR A 174 4.47 1.34 -26.03
CA THR A 174 4.89 -0.01 -25.64
C THR A 174 6.11 0.07 -24.71
N MET A 175 6.05 -0.72 -23.64
CA MET A 175 7.16 -0.91 -22.71
C MET A 175 7.43 -2.41 -22.54
N ILE A 176 8.61 -2.74 -22.05
CA ILE A 176 9.04 -4.10 -21.73
C ILE A 176 9.14 -4.19 -20.21
N LEU A 177 8.45 -5.17 -19.63
CA LEU A 177 8.49 -5.47 -18.21
C LEU A 177 9.38 -6.70 -17.99
N ASP A 178 10.45 -6.51 -17.22
CA ASP A 178 11.42 -7.53 -16.86
C ASP A 178 11.22 -7.88 -15.37
N ILE A 179 10.89 -9.14 -15.09
CA ILE A 179 10.65 -9.66 -13.73
C ILE A 179 11.61 -10.79 -13.48
N CYS A 180 12.46 -10.66 -12.47
CA CYS A 180 13.41 -11.68 -12.08
C CYS A 180 13.22 -12.04 -10.62
N THR A 181 13.21 -13.34 -10.32
CA THR A 181 12.98 -13.85 -8.97
C THR A 181 13.90 -15.02 -8.65
N ARG A 182 14.34 -15.11 -7.41
CA ARG A 182 15.11 -16.23 -6.88
C ARG A 182 14.64 -16.60 -5.49
N TYR A 183 14.59 -17.89 -5.20
CA TYR A 183 14.23 -18.35 -3.86
C TYR A 183 15.45 -18.34 -2.93
N LEU A 184 15.25 -17.92 -1.68
CA LEU A 184 16.30 -17.79 -0.67
C LEU A 184 16.30 -18.94 0.36
N GLY A 185 15.62 -20.04 0.06
CA GLY A 185 15.66 -21.26 0.86
C GLY A 185 16.77 -22.23 0.44
N ASP A 186 16.87 -23.34 1.16
CA ASP A 186 17.93 -24.35 0.93
C ASP A 186 17.65 -25.28 -0.27
N LYS A 187 16.47 -25.16 -0.88
CA LYS A 187 15.99 -25.97 -2.01
C LYS A 187 15.11 -25.11 -2.90
N ASP A 188 14.97 -25.50 -4.16
CA ASP A 188 14.02 -24.87 -5.10
C ASP A 188 12.63 -24.73 -4.46
N ALA A 189 12.01 -23.57 -4.64
CA ALA A 189 10.63 -23.39 -4.25
C ALA A 189 9.74 -24.23 -5.18
N THR A 190 8.71 -24.83 -4.60
CA THR A 190 7.64 -25.48 -5.36
C THR A 190 6.80 -24.45 -6.12
N MET A 191 5.63 -24.88 -6.61
CA MET A 191 4.69 -24.03 -7.33
C MET A 191 4.49 -22.67 -6.64
N SER A 192 4.76 -21.61 -7.39
CA SER A 192 4.76 -20.23 -6.93
C SER A 192 3.94 -19.37 -7.88
N ILE A 193 3.37 -18.28 -7.36
CA ILE A 193 2.52 -17.37 -8.12
C ILE A 193 3.19 -16.01 -8.20
N LEU A 194 3.19 -15.44 -9.40
CA LEU A 194 3.42 -14.01 -9.65
C LEU A 194 2.07 -13.33 -9.88
N ASP A 195 1.68 -12.49 -8.93
CA ASP A 195 0.52 -11.61 -9.02
C ASP A 195 0.97 -10.21 -9.44
N ILE A 196 0.65 -9.84 -10.68
CA ILE A 196 1.16 -8.64 -11.34
C ILE A 196 -0.01 -7.69 -11.58
N SER A 197 0.00 -6.56 -10.87
CA SER A 197 -0.95 -5.46 -11.12
C SER A 197 -0.38 -4.51 -12.17
N MET A 198 -1.09 -4.33 -13.28
CA MET A 198 -0.70 -3.38 -14.32
C MET A 198 -0.80 -1.92 -13.83
N MET A 199 0.01 -1.06 -14.44
CA MET A 199 -0.15 0.39 -14.34
C MET A 199 -1.48 0.84 -14.97
N THR A 200 -2.03 1.96 -14.51
CA THR A 200 -3.29 2.50 -15.06
C THR A 200 -3.16 2.75 -16.55
N GLY A 201 -4.07 2.17 -17.34
CA GLY A 201 -4.09 2.33 -18.81
C GLY A 201 -3.18 1.36 -19.57
N PHE A 202 -2.51 0.43 -18.88
CA PHE A 202 -1.66 -0.59 -19.51
C PHE A 202 -2.31 -1.99 -19.52
N SER A 203 -1.97 -2.77 -20.54
CA SER A 203 -2.34 -4.20 -20.66
C SER A 203 -1.16 -5.00 -21.22
N PRO A 204 -0.92 -6.23 -20.74
CA PRO A 204 0.16 -7.06 -21.25
C PRO A 204 -0.13 -7.57 -22.68
N ASP A 205 0.94 -7.82 -23.43
CA ASP A 205 0.90 -8.47 -24.74
C ASP A 205 0.58 -9.96 -24.57
N THR A 206 -0.55 -10.40 -25.12
CA THR A 206 -0.97 -11.81 -25.01
C THR A 206 -0.12 -12.76 -25.83
N GLY A 207 0.47 -12.30 -26.94
CA GLY A 207 1.33 -13.13 -27.79
C GLY A 207 2.63 -13.53 -27.09
N ASP A 208 3.24 -12.61 -26.34
CA ASP A 208 4.40 -12.92 -25.51
C ASP A 208 4.05 -13.93 -24.40
N LEU A 209 2.91 -13.74 -23.74
CA LEU A 209 2.44 -14.65 -22.69
C LEU A 209 2.12 -16.05 -23.24
N ASP A 210 1.51 -16.13 -24.42
CA ASP A 210 1.23 -17.40 -25.11
C ASP A 210 2.53 -18.13 -25.47
N MET A 211 3.57 -17.41 -25.87
CA MET A 211 4.89 -17.97 -26.15
C MET A 211 5.56 -18.51 -24.87
N LEU A 212 5.48 -17.78 -23.76
CA LEU A 212 6.01 -18.21 -22.46
C LEU A 212 5.27 -19.43 -21.88
N SER A 213 3.99 -19.60 -22.20
CA SER A 213 3.16 -20.72 -21.74
C SER A 213 3.22 -21.96 -22.64
N ASN A 214 3.31 -21.78 -23.97
CA ASN A 214 3.23 -22.87 -24.94
C ASN A 214 4.58 -23.26 -25.57
N GLY A 215 5.66 -22.55 -25.21
CA GLY A 215 7.02 -22.87 -25.66
C GLY A 215 7.49 -24.27 -25.26
N ILE A 216 8.53 -24.76 -25.93
CA ILE A 216 9.15 -26.07 -25.66
C ILE A 216 9.79 -26.07 -24.26
N ASP A 217 10.43 -24.97 -23.90
CA ASP A 217 10.90 -24.65 -22.56
C ASP A 217 9.79 -23.86 -21.84
N ARG A 218 8.78 -24.55 -21.31
CA ARG A 218 7.68 -23.90 -20.58
C ARG A 218 8.23 -23.18 -19.34
N TYR A 219 8.41 -21.86 -19.45
CA TYR A 219 8.78 -21.01 -18.32
C TYR A 219 7.57 -20.71 -17.43
N ILE A 220 6.36 -20.72 -18.00
CA ILE A 220 5.09 -20.48 -17.31
C ILE A 220 4.17 -21.67 -17.49
N SER A 221 3.54 -22.13 -16.40
CA SER A 221 2.56 -23.22 -16.44
C SER A 221 1.21 -22.76 -16.98
N LYS A 222 0.78 -21.57 -16.55
CA LYS A 222 -0.49 -20.93 -16.93
C LYS A 222 -0.43 -19.44 -16.64
N TYR A 223 -1.20 -18.65 -17.37
CA TYR A 223 -1.50 -17.27 -16.98
C TYR A 223 -3.01 -16.99 -17.01
N GLU A 224 -3.45 -16.05 -16.19
CA GLU A 224 -4.84 -15.61 -16.10
C GLU A 224 -4.90 -14.08 -16.11
N LEU A 225 -5.73 -13.52 -16.99
CA LEU A 225 -6.03 -12.09 -17.04
C LEU A 225 -7.38 -11.84 -16.39
N ASN A 226 -7.37 -11.25 -15.20
CA ASN A 226 -8.61 -10.96 -14.47
C ASN A 226 -9.28 -9.72 -15.05
N LYS A 227 -10.22 -9.93 -16.00
CA LYS A 227 -11.01 -8.85 -16.63
C LYS A 227 -12.30 -8.46 -15.89
N ALA A 228 -12.68 -9.15 -14.81
CA ALA A 228 -14.07 -9.10 -14.35
C ALA A 228 -14.37 -8.37 -13.02
N PHE A 229 -13.47 -8.34 -12.03
CA PHE A 229 -13.84 -7.84 -10.68
C PHE A 229 -12.73 -7.13 -9.88
N SER A 230 -11.53 -6.95 -10.44
CA SER A 230 -10.46 -6.19 -9.79
C SER A 230 -10.52 -4.73 -10.25
N GLN A 231 -10.34 -3.79 -9.31
CA GLN A 231 -10.19 -2.35 -9.62
C GLN A 231 -8.94 -2.06 -10.47
N LYS A 232 -8.03 -3.03 -10.61
CA LYS A 232 -6.82 -2.99 -11.45
C LYS A 232 -6.76 -4.16 -12.42
N ASN A 233 -6.31 -3.91 -13.65
CA ASN A 233 -6.00 -4.98 -14.60
C ASN A 233 -4.86 -5.84 -14.01
N THR A 234 -5.18 -7.09 -13.61
CA THR A 234 -4.24 -7.99 -12.91
C THR A 234 -3.95 -9.20 -13.79
N LEU A 235 -2.67 -9.55 -13.86
CA LEU A 235 -2.13 -10.71 -14.54
C LEU A 235 -1.57 -11.66 -13.48
N ILE A 236 -2.09 -12.87 -13.44
CA ILE A 236 -1.60 -13.93 -12.56
C ILE A 236 -0.81 -14.92 -13.41
N ILE A 237 0.43 -15.19 -13.04
CA ILE A 237 1.31 -16.17 -13.69
C ILE A 237 1.63 -17.28 -12.69
N TYR A 238 1.44 -18.52 -13.12
CA TYR A 238 1.76 -19.72 -12.35
C TYR A 238 3.12 -20.27 -12.81
N LEU A 239 4.04 -20.44 -11.85
CA LEU A 239 5.36 -21.04 -12.07
C LEU A 239 5.41 -22.40 -11.37
N ASP A 240 5.88 -23.43 -12.06
CA ASP A 240 6.00 -24.79 -11.48
C ASP A 240 7.02 -24.84 -10.34
N LYS A 241 8.11 -24.08 -10.47
CA LYS A 241 9.16 -23.93 -9.47
C LYS A 241 9.88 -22.59 -9.62
N ILE A 242 10.58 -22.17 -8.56
CA ILE A 242 11.55 -21.07 -8.62
C ILE A 242 12.88 -21.60 -8.09
N SER A 243 13.96 -21.42 -8.84
CA SER A 243 15.29 -21.88 -8.46
C SER A 243 15.79 -21.14 -7.22
N HIS A 244 16.50 -21.87 -6.36
CA HIS A 244 17.23 -21.28 -5.24
C HIS A 244 18.68 -20.89 -5.59
N GLU A 245 19.23 -21.47 -6.67
CA GLU A 245 20.60 -21.23 -7.14
C GLU A 245 20.68 -20.09 -8.15
N ASN A 246 19.82 -20.12 -9.17
CA ASN A 246 19.83 -19.17 -10.28
C ASN A 246 18.64 -18.22 -10.21
N GLU A 247 18.77 -17.06 -10.84
CA GLU A 247 17.67 -16.09 -10.97
C GLU A 247 16.79 -16.48 -12.17
N ASP A 248 15.50 -16.72 -11.93
CA ASP A 248 14.52 -17.03 -12.97
C ASP A 248 13.88 -15.72 -13.44
N CYS A 249 14.03 -15.41 -14.73
CA CYS A 249 13.57 -14.16 -15.33
C CYS A 249 12.47 -14.37 -16.38
N LEU A 250 11.48 -13.49 -16.37
CA LEU A 250 10.39 -13.42 -17.33
C LEU A 250 10.32 -12.00 -17.91
N THR A 251 10.21 -11.94 -19.23
CA THR A 251 10.14 -10.67 -19.96
C THR A 251 8.96 -10.70 -20.91
N PHE A 252 8.12 -9.67 -20.87
CA PHE A 252 7.03 -9.50 -21.82
C PHE A 252 6.69 -8.01 -22.04
N LYS A 253 6.05 -7.72 -23.17
CA LYS A 253 5.61 -6.37 -23.51
C LYS A 253 4.34 -5.98 -22.75
N VAL A 254 4.24 -4.71 -22.42
CA VAL A 254 3.02 -4.05 -21.91
C VAL A 254 2.69 -2.84 -22.78
N HIS A 255 1.44 -2.72 -23.18
CA HIS A 255 0.95 -1.69 -24.08
C HIS A 255 0.07 -0.69 -23.34
N GLN A 256 0.29 0.60 -23.60
CA GLN A 256 -0.52 1.68 -23.08
C GLN A 256 -1.66 1.99 -24.05
N TYR A 257 -2.91 1.92 -23.59
CA TYR A 257 -4.10 2.25 -24.38
C TYR A 257 -4.73 3.59 -23.98
N PHE A 258 -4.48 4.04 -22.75
CA PHE A 258 -5.02 5.29 -22.23
C PHE A 258 -3.88 6.20 -21.75
N ASN A 259 -3.94 7.48 -22.14
CA ASN A 259 -3.05 8.49 -21.60
C ASN A 259 -3.62 9.02 -20.27
N VAL A 260 -2.85 8.90 -19.19
CA VAL A 260 -3.29 9.28 -17.84
C VAL A 260 -2.23 10.22 -17.25
N GLY A 261 -2.64 11.38 -16.73
CA GLY A 261 -1.71 12.40 -16.26
C GLY A 261 -0.88 11.99 -15.03
N LEU A 262 -1.45 11.20 -14.12
CA LEU A 262 -0.75 10.60 -12.99
C LEU A 262 -0.93 9.08 -13.05
N ILE A 263 0.05 8.39 -13.61
CA ILE A 263 0.03 6.94 -13.74
C ILE A 263 0.23 6.33 -12.35
N GLN A 264 -0.71 5.50 -11.91
CA GLN A 264 -0.51 4.73 -10.69
C GLN A 264 0.52 3.63 -10.96
N PRO A 265 1.52 3.45 -10.08
CA PRO A 265 2.52 2.41 -10.27
C PRO A 265 1.92 1.01 -10.27
N GLY A 266 2.54 0.15 -11.06
CA GLY A 266 2.27 -1.28 -11.06
C GLY A 266 2.97 -1.96 -9.89
N SER A 267 2.62 -3.22 -9.66
CA SER A 267 3.23 -4.03 -8.61
C SER A 267 3.36 -5.48 -9.05
N VAL A 268 4.41 -6.14 -8.59
CA VAL A 268 4.63 -7.57 -8.75
C VAL A 268 4.76 -8.15 -7.35
N LYS A 269 3.92 -9.13 -7.05
CA LYS A 269 3.98 -9.90 -5.81
C LYS A 269 4.27 -11.35 -6.14
N VAL A 270 5.38 -11.86 -5.62
CA VAL A 270 5.72 -13.29 -5.68
C VAL A 270 5.38 -13.94 -4.34
N TYR A 271 4.78 -15.13 -4.38
CA TYR A 271 4.53 -15.92 -3.19
C TYR A 271 4.45 -17.42 -3.48
N SER A 272 4.83 -18.23 -2.49
CA SER A 272 4.67 -19.68 -2.54
C SER A 272 3.19 -20.07 -2.42
N TYR A 273 2.72 -20.98 -3.27
CA TYR A 273 1.31 -21.40 -3.29
C TYR A 273 0.83 -22.01 -1.97
N TYR A 274 1.72 -22.75 -1.30
CA TYR A 274 1.40 -23.48 -0.07
C TYR A 274 1.76 -22.71 1.20
N ASN A 275 2.56 -21.64 1.10
CA ASN A 275 2.97 -20.82 2.24
C ASN A 275 2.95 -19.32 1.91
N LEU A 276 1.82 -18.65 2.17
CA LEU A 276 1.65 -17.23 1.88
C LEU A 276 2.53 -16.30 2.75
N ASP A 277 3.09 -16.79 3.86
CA ASP A 277 4.04 -16.01 4.67
C ASP A 277 5.38 -15.80 3.94
N GLU A 278 5.66 -16.65 2.94
CA GLU A 278 6.80 -16.52 2.03
C GLU A 278 6.38 -15.71 0.81
N ASN A 279 6.48 -14.39 0.91
CA ASN A 279 6.17 -13.48 -0.17
C ASN A 279 7.15 -12.31 -0.25
N CYS A 280 7.18 -11.69 -1.43
CA CYS A 280 7.88 -10.43 -1.69
C CYS A 280 7.03 -9.60 -2.66
N ILE A 281 7.03 -8.29 -2.48
CA ILE A 281 6.32 -7.36 -3.37
C ILE A 281 7.26 -6.22 -3.75
N GLN A 282 7.27 -5.89 -5.04
CA GLN A 282 8.00 -4.77 -5.60
C GLN A 282 7.08 -3.94 -6.49
N PHE A 283 7.36 -2.65 -6.58
CA PHE A 283 6.60 -1.71 -7.41
C PHE A 283 7.45 -1.30 -8.61
N TYR A 284 6.79 -0.93 -9.70
CA TYR A 284 7.47 -0.43 -10.89
C TYR A 284 6.73 0.76 -11.46
N HIS A 285 7.51 1.72 -11.95
CA HIS A 285 7.03 2.94 -12.60
C HIS A 285 8.05 3.36 -13.67
N PRO A 286 7.63 3.92 -14.83
CA PRO A 286 8.55 4.22 -15.93
C PRO A 286 9.63 5.25 -15.56
N ASP A 287 9.26 6.25 -14.74
CA ASP A 287 10.14 7.37 -14.37
C ASP A 287 10.65 7.32 -12.92
N LYS A 288 10.40 6.24 -12.18
CA LYS A 288 10.80 6.13 -10.76
C LYS A 288 11.38 4.74 -10.49
N GLU A 289 12.63 4.67 -10.02
CA GLU A 289 13.34 3.40 -9.80
C GLU A 289 12.60 2.48 -8.81
N ASP A 290 12.18 3.00 -7.66
CA ASP A 290 11.45 2.21 -6.64
C ASP A 290 9.95 2.00 -6.97
N GLY A 291 9.45 2.59 -8.06
CA GLY A 291 8.04 2.56 -8.42
C GLY A 291 7.08 3.27 -7.45
N LEU A 292 7.54 3.83 -6.33
CA LEU A 292 6.66 4.45 -5.32
C LEU A 292 6.21 5.87 -5.72
N LEU A 293 5.04 6.30 -5.22
CA LEU A 293 4.59 7.70 -5.38
C LEU A 293 5.57 8.65 -4.68
N SER A 294 5.76 9.84 -5.25
CA SER A 294 6.71 10.80 -4.68
C SER A 294 6.18 11.28 -3.33
N LYS A 295 7.00 11.16 -2.30
CA LYS A 295 6.65 11.51 -0.91
C LYS A 295 7.59 12.60 -0.42
N LEU A 296 7.04 13.58 0.27
CA LEU A 296 7.81 14.54 1.05
C LEU A 296 7.91 13.99 2.47
N CYS A 297 9.11 13.58 2.89
CA CYS A 297 9.34 13.03 4.22
C CYS A 297 10.28 13.92 5.01
N HIS A 298 9.92 14.31 6.22
CA HIS A 298 10.83 14.94 7.16
C HIS A 298 10.83 14.15 8.47
N ARG A 299 11.98 13.53 8.80
CA ARG A 299 12.10 12.52 9.87
C ARG A 299 11.08 11.39 9.68
N ASP A 300 10.24 11.11 10.68
CA ASP A 300 9.23 10.04 10.64
C ASP A 300 7.90 10.46 10.00
N MET A 301 7.74 11.74 9.63
CA MET A 301 6.50 12.27 9.09
C MET A 301 6.61 12.39 7.57
N CYS A 302 5.71 11.72 6.84
CA CYS A 302 5.68 11.73 5.38
C CYS A 302 4.31 12.17 4.85
N ARG A 303 4.30 12.97 3.79
CA ARG A 303 3.10 13.39 3.05
C ARG A 303 3.27 13.09 1.58
N CYS A 304 2.16 12.82 0.93
CA CYS A 304 2.13 12.62 -0.51
C CYS A 304 2.40 13.95 -1.21
N ALA A 305 3.43 14.01 -2.06
CA ALA A 305 3.72 15.20 -2.87
C ALA A 305 2.70 15.36 -4.03
N GLU A 306 1.95 14.31 -4.33
CA GLU A 306 1.02 14.23 -5.46
C GLU A 306 -0.46 14.39 -5.04
N ALA A 307 -0.74 14.69 -3.76
CA ALA A 307 -2.10 14.83 -3.25
C ALA A 307 -2.66 16.27 -3.39
N GLN A 308 -3.94 16.36 -3.74
CA GLN A 308 -4.71 17.61 -3.72
C GLN A 308 -5.31 17.82 -2.32
N GLY A 309 -4.90 18.88 -1.63
CA GLY A 309 -5.53 19.27 -0.38
C GLY A 309 -6.90 19.89 -0.64
N TRP A 310 -7.96 19.32 -0.07
CA TRP A 310 -9.27 19.97 0.01
C TRP A 310 -9.46 20.48 1.44
N GLY A 311 -9.33 21.79 1.62
CA GLY A 311 -9.54 22.49 2.88
C GLY A 311 -9.81 23.98 2.64
N THR A 312 -10.51 24.62 3.57
CA THR A 312 -10.82 26.06 3.54
C THR A 312 -9.54 26.89 3.40
N LEU A 313 -9.50 27.72 2.34
CA LEU A 313 -8.29 28.44 1.89
C LEU A 313 -8.04 29.71 2.71
N ASP A 314 -7.30 29.60 3.82
CA ASP A 314 -6.54 30.74 4.33
C ASP A 314 -5.26 30.89 3.49
N LYS A 315 -5.18 31.97 2.72
CA LYS A 315 -4.03 32.31 1.88
C LYS A 315 -3.10 33.25 2.64
N ALA A 316 -1.82 32.88 2.74
CA ALA A 316 -0.76 33.71 3.28
C ALA A 316 0.08 34.31 2.15
N LEU A 317 0.58 35.55 2.32
CA LEU A 317 1.42 36.25 1.34
C LEU A 317 2.57 36.97 2.07
N TYR A 318 3.80 36.64 1.69
CA TYR A 318 5.03 37.13 2.32
C TYR A 318 6.04 37.62 1.29
N LYS A 319 6.75 38.71 1.60
CA LYS A 319 8.02 39.04 0.96
C LYS A 319 9.14 38.41 1.79
N THR A 320 9.97 37.62 1.14
CA THR A 320 11.00 36.82 1.80
C THR A 320 12.36 37.02 1.16
N ARG A 321 13.43 36.74 1.90
CA ARG A 321 14.80 36.70 1.38
C ARG A 321 15.43 35.36 1.69
N LEU A 322 16.00 34.70 0.68
CA LEU A 322 16.63 33.40 0.85
C LEU A 322 18.01 33.56 1.50
N LEU A 323 18.20 32.99 2.70
CA LEU A 323 19.50 33.02 3.39
C LEU A 323 20.44 31.93 2.89
N ARG A 324 19.96 30.68 2.90
CA ARG A 324 20.76 29.51 2.57
C ARG A 324 19.91 28.37 2.05
N LYS A 325 20.53 27.52 1.26
CA LYS A 325 19.97 26.25 0.78
C LYS A 325 20.62 25.08 1.51
N GLU A 326 19.79 24.20 2.02
CA GLU A 326 20.17 22.94 2.64
C GLU A 326 19.66 21.80 1.72
N PRO A 327 20.43 21.40 0.69
CA PRO A 327 20.01 20.35 -0.22
C PRO A 327 20.04 18.97 0.46
N SER A 328 19.07 18.13 0.15
CA SER A 328 18.99 16.72 0.57
C SER A 328 18.65 15.83 -0.63
N ASP A 329 18.70 14.51 -0.43
CA ASP A 329 18.52 13.51 -1.48
C ASP A 329 17.07 13.45 -2.00
N ASP A 330 16.10 13.75 -1.14
CA ASP A 330 14.67 13.68 -1.46
C ASP A 330 14.00 15.08 -1.61
N PHE A 331 14.52 16.09 -0.91
CA PHE A 331 13.95 17.43 -0.82
C PHE A 331 15.04 18.48 -0.59
N ASP A 332 14.70 19.73 -0.85
CA ASP A 332 15.54 20.89 -0.54
C ASP A 332 14.87 21.73 0.53
N ASP A 333 15.66 22.08 1.54
CA ASP A 333 15.28 23.04 2.56
C ASP A 333 15.83 24.42 2.19
N TYR A 334 14.94 25.39 2.05
CA TYR A 334 15.23 26.79 1.79
C TYR A 334 14.95 27.59 3.05
N ILE A 335 16.01 28.11 3.69
CA ILE A 335 15.86 28.91 4.90
C ILE A 335 15.69 30.37 4.49
N MET A 336 14.48 30.91 4.71
CA MET A 336 14.11 32.25 4.29
C MET A 336 13.80 33.14 5.49
N VAL A 337 14.19 34.41 5.42
CA VAL A 337 13.73 35.44 6.37
C VAL A 337 12.46 36.06 5.80
N ILE A 338 11.43 36.20 6.64
CA ILE A 338 10.25 36.99 6.30
C ILE A 338 10.60 38.47 6.46
N GLU A 339 10.77 39.21 5.36
CA GLU A 339 11.07 40.64 5.39
C GLU A 339 9.80 41.47 5.62
N GLN A 340 8.69 41.06 4.99
CA GLN A 340 7.40 41.74 5.14
C GLN A 340 6.24 40.74 5.09
N VAL A 341 5.29 40.92 6.01
CA VAL A 341 4.00 40.20 6.01
C VAL A 341 2.98 41.06 5.29
N ILE A 342 2.61 40.66 4.07
CA ILE A 342 1.65 41.39 3.22
C ILE A 342 0.23 40.93 3.54
N LYS A 343 0.04 39.60 3.72
CA LYS A 343 -1.21 39.02 4.22
C LYS A 343 -0.90 37.91 5.21
N SER A 344 -1.38 38.08 6.45
CA SER A 344 -1.25 37.07 7.50
C SER A 344 -2.06 35.83 7.15
N GLY A 345 -1.44 34.66 7.29
CA GLY A 345 -2.13 33.37 7.23
C GLY A 345 -2.40 32.80 8.62
N SER A 346 -2.50 31.47 8.70
CA SER A 346 -2.69 30.74 9.96
C SER A 346 -1.42 30.65 10.83
N ASP A 347 -0.24 30.93 10.27
CA ASP A 347 1.00 31.10 11.03
C ASP A 347 1.16 32.59 11.42
N GLU A 348 1.36 32.84 12.71
CA GLU A 348 1.54 34.18 13.29
C GLU A 348 3.01 34.60 13.21
N VAL A 349 3.58 34.54 12.01
CA VAL A 349 4.98 34.93 11.77
C VAL A 349 5.14 36.45 11.74
N GLN A 350 6.24 36.93 12.29
CA GLN A 350 6.60 38.36 12.28
C GLN A 350 7.76 38.63 11.31
N ALA A 351 7.86 39.88 10.85
CA ALA A 351 9.00 40.33 10.06
C ALA A 351 10.32 40.13 10.83
N GLY A 352 11.36 39.70 10.14
CA GLY A 352 12.68 39.33 10.68
C GLY A 352 12.79 37.88 11.15
N GLN A 353 11.70 37.09 11.21
CA GLN A 353 11.79 35.68 11.60
C GLN A 353 12.21 34.78 10.44
N GLU A 354 12.96 33.72 10.78
CA GLU A 354 13.30 32.65 9.84
C GLU A 354 12.16 31.63 9.71
N ARG A 355 11.93 31.17 8.49
CA ARG A 355 11.05 30.06 8.16
C ARG A 355 11.72 29.12 7.16
N ARG A 356 11.48 27.84 7.37
CA ARG A 356 11.96 26.76 6.48
C ARG A 356 10.92 26.50 5.41
N PHE A 357 11.31 26.61 4.15
CA PHE A 357 10.50 26.23 3.00
C PHE A 357 11.06 24.94 2.39
N ILE A 358 10.23 23.91 2.27
CA ILE A 358 10.61 22.58 1.84
C ILE A 358 10.03 22.33 0.46
N SER A 359 10.87 21.94 -0.50
CA SER A 359 10.43 21.56 -1.85
C SER A 359 11.01 20.21 -2.24
N HIS A 360 10.28 19.44 -3.05
CA HIS A 360 10.80 18.19 -3.60
C HIS A 360 11.99 18.46 -4.54
N ILE A 361 13.00 17.57 -4.57
CA ILE A 361 14.22 17.73 -5.39
C ILE A 361 13.94 17.98 -6.87
N LYS A 362 12.88 17.36 -7.41
CA LYS A 362 12.42 17.56 -8.80
C LYS A 362 12.05 19.01 -9.14
N CYS A 363 11.68 19.82 -8.15
CA CYS A 363 11.34 21.22 -8.35
C CYS A 363 12.56 22.16 -8.29
N ARG A 364 13.76 21.65 -7.96
CA ARG A 364 15.00 22.45 -7.87
C ARG A 364 15.28 23.24 -9.15
N GLU A 365 15.19 22.56 -10.30
CA GLU A 365 15.41 23.15 -11.62
C GLU A 365 14.29 24.09 -12.09
N ALA A 366 13.08 23.91 -11.58
CA ALA A 366 11.95 24.78 -11.90
C ALA A 366 11.95 26.05 -11.04
N LEU A 367 12.30 25.93 -9.76
CA LEU A 367 12.30 27.05 -8.81
C LEU A 367 13.54 27.95 -8.96
N ARG A 368 14.72 27.37 -9.23
CA ARG A 368 15.99 28.12 -9.46
C ARG A 368 16.26 29.24 -8.45
N LEU A 369 15.89 29.04 -7.19
CA LEU A 369 16.07 30.05 -6.15
C LEU A 369 17.56 30.37 -5.98
N GLN A 370 17.92 31.57 -5.56
CA GLN A 370 19.29 32.05 -5.42
C GLN A 370 19.48 32.64 -4.02
N GLU A 371 20.60 32.31 -3.38
CA GLU A 371 20.90 32.85 -2.05
C GLU A 371 21.12 34.36 -2.12
N GLY A 372 20.58 35.10 -1.15
CA GLY A 372 20.65 36.55 -1.09
C GLY A 372 19.53 37.29 -1.83
N LYS A 373 18.80 36.63 -2.74
CA LYS A 373 17.70 37.24 -3.51
C LYS A 373 16.37 37.26 -2.76
N HIS A 374 15.51 38.20 -3.14
CA HIS A 374 14.16 38.34 -2.62
C HIS A 374 13.12 37.58 -3.45
N TYR A 375 12.08 37.10 -2.78
CA TYR A 375 10.99 36.35 -3.38
C TYR A 375 9.64 36.75 -2.78
N LEU A 376 8.64 36.94 -3.65
CA LEU A 376 7.24 37.00 -3.26
C LEU A 376 6.72 35.56 -3.17
N ILE A 377 6.18 35.18 -2.02
CA ILE A 377 5.64 33.84 -1.80
C ILE A 377 4.22 33.93 -1.30
N TRP A 378 3.30 33.24 -1.97
CA TRP A 378 1.99 32.97 -1.42
C TRP A 378 1.63 31.49 -1.45
N GLY A 379 0.82 31.08 -0.48
CA GLY A 379 0.39 29.70 -0.37
C GLY A 379 -0.82 29.55 0.54
N ILE A 380 -1.36 28.34 0.57
CA ILE A 380 -2.52 27.98 1.38
C ILE A 380 -2.10 27.35 2.71
N SER A 381 -2.95 27.47 3.73
CA SER A 381 -2.73 26.92 5.07
C SER A 381 -2.48 25.41 5.09
N THR A 382 -2.97 24.65 4.12
CA THR A 382 -2.64 23.22 3.99
C THR A 382 -1.17 22.98 3.69
N ASN A 383 -0.39 23.98 3.30
CA ASN A 383 1.04 23.87 3.02
C ASN A 383 1.91 24.06 4.27
N LEU A 384 1.30 24.35 5.43
CA LEU A 384 2.00 24.38 6.70
C LEU A 384 2.32 22.94 7.16
N TRP A 385 3.49 22.76 7.74
CA TRP A 385 4.00 21.49 8.26
C TRP A 385 4.65 21.68 9.63
N GLY A 386 4.43 20.73 10.55
CA GLY A 386 4.94 20.82 11.92
C GLY A 386 3.97 21.51 12.89
N GLU A 387 4.39 21.63 14.14
CA GLU A 387 3.62 22.26 15.23
C GLU A 387 4.28 23.58 15.66
N LYS A 388 3.49 24.55 16.12
CA LYS A 388 4.01 25.82 16.68
C LYS A 388 5.03 25.49 17.80
N PRO A 389 6.22 26.11 17.84
CA PRO A 389 6.67 27.26 17.03
C PRO A 389 7.42 26.89 15.73
N ASN A 390 7.66 25.61 15.44
CA ASN A 390 8.53 25.15 14.35
C ASN A 390 7.72 24.82 13.08
N ILE A 391 6.92 25.79 12.62
CA ILE A 391 6.16 25.64 11.39
C ILE A 391 7.11 25.78 10.19
N SER A 392 7.06 24.78 9.30
CA SER A 392 7.72 24.78 7.99
C SER A 392 6.66 24.93 6.90
N TYR A 393 7.05 25.52 5.78
CA TYR A 393 6.19 25.71 4.61
C TYR A 393 6.56 24.70 3.53
N ILE A 394 5.59 24.05 2.91
CA ILE A 394 5.84 23.18 1.75
C ILE A 394 5.55 23.96 0.48
N ILE A 395 6.53 24.04 -0.40
CA ILE A 395 6.34 24.53 -1.76
C ILE A 395 5.69 23.41 -2.57
N GLY A 396 4.37 23.44 -2.59
CA GLY A 396 3.52 22.51 -3.36
C GLY A 396 2.89 23.17 -4.58
N LYS A 397 2.01 22.44 -5.26
CA LYS A 397 1.30 22.93 -6.46
C LYS A 397 0.47 24.20 -6.27
N ASP A 398 0.01 24.45 -5.05
CA ASP A 398 -0.82 25.60 -4.68
C ASP A 398 0.03 26.71 -4.01
N THR A 399 1.36 26.65 -4.17
CA THR A 399 2.31 27.67 -3.72
C THR A 399 2.88 28.39 -4.93
N TRP A 400 2.85 29.72 -4.90
CA TRP A 400 3.50 30.54 -5.90
C TRP A 400 4.76 31.15 -5.32
N VAL A 401 5.83 31.14 -6.11
CA VAL A 401 7.10 31.74 -5.77
C VAL A 401 7.56 32.55 -6.96
N GLU A 402 7.75 33.85 -6.75
CA GLU A 402 8.16 34.77 -7.79
C GLU A 402 9.39 35.55 -7.34
N LEU A 403 10.38 35.67 -8.22
CA LEU A 403 11.58 36.46 -7.95
C LEU A 403 11.18 37.93 -7.84
N TRP A 404 11.63 38.57 -6.76
CA TRP A 404 11.49 40.01 -6.57
C TRP A 404 12.84 40.66 -6.91
N PRO A 405 12.97 41.39 -8.04
CA PRO A 405 14.24 41.97 -8.45
C PRO A 405 14.78 42.99 -7.43
N GLU A 406 16.11 43.10 -7.35
CA GLU A 406 16.74 44.11 -6.50
C GLU A 406 16.56 45.53 -7.06
N LEU A 407 16.79 46.56 -6.24
CA LEU A 407 16.55 47.96 -6.62
C LEU A 407 17.38 48.42 -7.84
N ASP A 408 18.59 47.89 -7.98
CA ASP A 408 19.47 48.12 -9.13
C ASP A 408 18.99 47.36 -10.37
N GLU A 409 18.52 46.12 -10.23
CA GLU A 409 17.95 45.32 -11.32
C GLU A 409 16.63 45.89 -11.84
N CYS A 410 15.87 46.60 -11.00
CA CYS A 410 14.67 47.32 -11.40
C CYS A 410 14.93 48.53 -12.31
N GLN A 411 16.19 48.98 -12.46
CA GLN A 411 16.55 50.05 -13.41
C GLN A 411 16.68 49.55 -14.86
N ASP A 412 16.74 48.23 -15.06
CA ASP A 412 16.78 47.63 -16.38
C ASP A 412 15.37 47.65 -17.01
N GLU A 413 15.27 48.05 -18.29
CA GLU A 413 14.00 48.12 -19.04
C GLU A 413 13.23 46.78 -19.01
N GLU A 414 13.92 45.65 -18.88
CA GLU A 414 13.31 44.32 -18.82
C GLU A 414 12.54 44.06 -17.51
N ASN A 415 12.99 44.66 -16.39
CA ASN A 415 12.43 44.41 -15.05
C ASN A 415 11.58 45.57 -14.52
N GLU A 416 11.66 46.75 -15.13
CA GLU A 416 10.96 47.97 -14.69
C GLU A 416 9.45 47.71 -14.49
N LYS A 417 8.82 47.06 -15.47
CA LYS A 417 7.40 46.71 -15.41
C LYS A 417 7.08 45.75 -14.27
N GLN A 418 7.88 44.70 -14.07
CA GLN A 418 7.66 43.71 -13.02
C GLN A 418 7.80 44.33 -11.63
N CYS A 419 8.81 45.19 -11.43
CA CYS A 419 9.01 45.88 -10.17
C CYS A 419 7.86 46.84 -9.83
N GLN A 420 7.34 47.57 -10.81
CA GLN A 420 6.16 48.43 -10.63
C GLN A 420 4.92 47.60 -10.27
N GLU A 421 4.63 46.53 -11.02
CA GLU A 421 3.47 45.67 -10.75
C GLU A 421 3.53 45.02 -9.36
N LEU A 422 4.71 44.56 -8.93
CA LEU A 422 4.89 43.97 -7.59
C LEU A 422 4.75 45.00 -6.46
N ALA A 423 5.26 46.21 -6.66
CA ALA A 423 5.12 47.31 -5.71
C ALA A 423 3.66 47.75 -5.57
N ASP A 424 2.98 48.01 -6.71
CA ASP A 424 1.57 48.40 -6.76
C ASP A 424 0.67 47.31 -6.17
N PHE A 425 0.96 46.04 -6.47
CA PHE A 425 0.24 44.91 -5.89
C PHE A 425 0.37 44.86 -4.36
N THR A 426 1.60 45.07 -3.86
CA THR A 426 1.87 45.04 -2.42
C THR A 426 1.17 46.19 -1.70
N GLU A 427 1.25 47.41 -2.24
CA GLU A 427 0.56 48.57 -1.66
C GLU A 427 -0.96 48.37 -1.66
N ASN A 428 -1.53 47.91 -2.77
CA ASN A 428 -2.97 47.63 -2.87
C ASN A 428 -3.41 46.54 -1.87
N MET A 429 -2.64 45.46 -1.72
CA MET A 429 -2.96 44.38 -0.80
C MET A 429 -2.87 44.78 0.67
N VAL A 430 -1.92 45.66 1.03
CA VAL A 430 -1.78 46.17 2.40
C VAL A 430 -2.88 47.18 2.73
N VAL A 431 -3.24 48.06 1.79
CA VAL A 431 -4.17 49.17 2.01
C VAL A 431 -5.64 48.74 1.87
N PHE A 432 -5.97 48.01 0.81
CA PHE A 432 -7.35 47.68 0.45
C PHE A 432 -7.73 46.23 0.77
N GLY A 433 -6.75 45.34 0.94
CA GLY A 433 -6.99 43.91 1.13
C GLY A 433 -7.64 43.25 -0.10
N CYS A 434 -8.18 42.05 0.06
CA CYS A 434 -8.91 41.37 -1.02
C CYS A 434 -10.38 41.85 -1.05
N PRO A 435 -10.92 42.31 -2.19
CA PRO A 435 -12.36 42.45 -2.35
C PRO A 435 -13.01 41.05 -2.29
N ASN A 436 -14.15 40.95 -1.60
CA ASN A 436 -14.88 39.68 -1.39
C ASN A 436 -15.40 39.05 -2.68
#